data_AF-A0A929Y1S1-F1
#
_entry.id   AF-A0A929Y1S1-F1
#
_cell.length_a   1.000
_cell.length_b   1.000
_cell.length_c   1.000
_cell.angle_alpha   90.00
_cell.angle_beta   90.00
_cell.angle_gamma   90.00
#
_symmetry.space_group_name_H-M   'P 1'
#
loop_
_entity.id
_entity.type
_entity.pdbx_description
1 polymer ?
#
loop_
_entity_poly.entity_id
_entity_poly.type
_entity_poly.pdbx_seq_one_letter_code
_entity_poly.pdbx_strand_id
1 'polypeptide(L)' 'KFDLSGLKKIIVPVYGIKIPVTIGNFIVSGDRRILNHILKTGLGSKRNSGFGLVEQVV' A
#
# COMPACT_ATOMS: atom_id res chain seq x y z
N LYS A 1 -10.58 10.78 -7.61
CA LYS A 1 -11.10 10.90 -6.22
C LYS A 1 -10.44 9.81 -5.38
N PHE A 2 -9.97 10.15 -4.18
CA PHE A 2 -9.33 9.21 -3.27
C PHE A 2 -10.09 9.21 -1.94
N ASP A 3 -10.33 8.04 -1.38
CA ASP A 3 -10.84 7.89 0.00
C ASP A 3 -9.80 7.12 0.82
N LEU A 4 -9.31 7.76 1.87
CA LEU A 4 -8.24 7.27 2.75
C LEU A 4 -8.74 7.09 4.20
N SER A 5 -10.04 7.21 4.44
CA SER A 5 -10.63 7.15 5.79
C SER A 5 -10.40 5.81 6.50
N GLY A 6 -10.29 4.72 5.73
CA GLY A 6 -10.05 3.36 6.23
C GLY A 6 -8.58 3.03 6.54
N LEU A 7 -7.67 4.01 6.49
CA LEU A 7 -6.24 3.79 6.67
C LEU A 7 -5.78 4.07 8.11
N LYS A 8 -4.95 3.16 8.64
CA LYS A 8 -4.34 3.26 9.97
C LYS A 8 -2.81 3.24 9.85
N LYS A 9 -2.15 4.15 10.56
CA LYS A 9 -0.70 4.15 10.71
C LYS A 9 -0.27 3.15 11.78
N ILE A 10 0.74 2.33 11.47
CA ILE A 10 1.40 1.42 12.42
C ILE A 10 2.93 1.53 12.29
N ILE A 11 3.66 1.00 13.27
CA ILE A 11 5.12 0.90 13.23
C ILE A 11 5.49 -0.57 13.11
N VAL A 12 6.24 -0.94 12.07
CA VAL A 12 6.74 -2.30 11.89
C VAL A 12 8.25 -2.31 12.14
N PRO A 13 8.74 -3.04 13.16
CA PRO A 13 10.17 -3.21 13.39
C PRO A 13 10.74 -4.24 12.40
N VAL A 14 11.72 -3.85 11.59
CA VAL A 14 12.41 -4.71 10.62
C VAL A 14 13.91 -4.45 10.70
N TYR A 15 14.70 -5.51 10.90
CA TYR A 15 16.17 -5.46 11.05
C TYR A 15 16.67 -4.39 12.04
N GLY A 16 16.00 -4.26 13.20
CA GLY A 16 16.35 -3.27 14.23
C GLY A 16 15.92 -1.83 13.93
N ILE A 17 15.28 -1.57 12.80
CA ILE A 17 14.77 -0.25 12.40
C ILE A 17 13.25 -0.23 12.54
N LYS A 18 12.69 0.86 13.06
CA LYS A 18 11.25 1.09 13.15
C LYS A 18 10.76 1.81 11.89
N ILE A 19 9.97 1.11 11.07
CA ILE A 19 9.43 1.66 9.81
C ILE A 19 7.97 2.07 10.04
N PRO A 20 7.61 3.36 9.90
CA PRO A 20 6.22 3.78 9.91
C PRO A 20 5.55 3.38 8.60
N VAL A 21 4.44 2.66 8.68
CA VAL A 21 3.67 2.19 7.52
C VAL A 21 2.18 2.42 7.72
N THR A 22 1.43 2.29 6.64
CA THR A 22 -0.02 2.46 6.62
C THR A 22 -0.67 1.15 6.17
N ILE A 23 -1.69 0.71 6.91
CA ILE A 23 -2.48 -0.48 6.60
C ILE A 23 -3.97 -0.11 6.53
N GLY A 24 -4.72 -0.80 5.68
CA GLY A 24 -6.17 -0.63 5.59
C GLY A 24 -6.67 -0.57 4.15
N ASN A 25 -7.94 -0.21 4.00
CA ASN A 25 -8.62 -0.14 2.71
C ASN A 25 -8.69 1.32 2.24
N PHE A 26 -8.50 1.52 0.94
CA PHE A 26 -8.63 2.82 0.30
C PHE A 26 -9.29 2.68 -1.07
N ILE A 27 -9.94 3.75 -1.52
CA ILE A 27 -10.54 3.83 -2.85
C ILE A 27 -9.72 4.80 -3.69
N VAL A 28 -9.31 4.37 -4.89
CA VAL A 28 -8.55 5.19 -5.84
C VAL A 28 -9.15 5.07 -7.24
N SER A 29 -9.18 6.20 -7.95
CA SER A 29 -9.55 6.27 -9.37
C SER A 29 -8.37 6.83 -10.19
N GLY A 30 -8.05 6.25 -11.33
CA GLY A 30 -6.96 6.71 -12.20
C GLY A 30 -6.85 5.90 -13.50
N ASP A 31 -5.77 6.11 -14.26
CA ASP A 31 -5.51 5.34 -15.49
C ASP A 31 -5.38 3.84 -15.15
N ARG A 32 -6.18 3.03 -15.85
CA ARG A 32 -6.23 1.57 -15.64
C ARG A 32 -4.87 0.89 -15.77
N ARG A 33 -3.99 1.36 -16.66
CA ARG A 33 -2.63 0.81 -16.84
C ARG A 33 -1.78 1.05 -15.60
N ILE A 34 -1.90 2.22 -14.99
CA ILE A 34 -1.19 2.57 -13.76
C ILE A 34 -1.74 1.76 -12.59
N LEU A 35 -3.06 1.66 -12.45
CA LEU A 35 -3.70 0.86 -11.41
C LEU A 35 -3.33 -0.63 -11.51
N ASN A 36 -3.33 -1.19 -12.72
CA ASN A 36 -2.89 -2.56 -12.97
C ASN A 36 -1.40 -2.76 -12.68
N HIS A 37 -0.57 -1.76 -12.97
CA HIS A 37 0.84 -1.82 -12.61
C HIS A 37 1.01 -1.89 -11.09
N ILE A 38 0.31 -1.02 -10.35
CA ILE A 38 0.34 -0.99 -8.87
C ILE A 38 -0.14 -2.33 -8.29
N LEU A 39 -1.22 -2.92 -8.81
CA LEU A 39 -1.70 -4.24 -8.37
C LEU A 39 -0.67 -5.35 -8.58
N LYS A 40 0.13 -5.27 -9.66
CA LYS A 40 1.13 -6.30 -9.98
C LYS A 40 2.46 -6.11 -9.23
N THR A 41 2.86 -4.86 -8.99
CA THR A 41 4.20 -4.57 -8.44
C THR A 41 4.17 -4.14 -6.99
N GLY A 42 3.01 -3.76 -6.46
CA GLY A 42 2.84 -3.13 -5.15
C GLY A 42 3.03 -1.61 -5.17
N LEU A 43 2.65 -0.96 -4.08
CA LEU A 43 2.66 0.49 -3.88
C LEU A 43 3.82 0.90 -2.96
N GLY A 44 4.55 1.95 -3.33
CA GLY A 44 5.52 2.61 -2.43
C GLY A 44 6.90 1.94 -2.40
N SER A 45 7.60 2.06 -1.28
CA SER A 45 9.00 1.62 -1.13
C SER A 45 9.10 0.27 -0.39
N LYS A 46 10.27 -0.39 -0.51
CA LYS A 46 10.59 -1.66 0.19
C LYS A 46 9.65 -2.83 -0.16
N ARG A 47 9.15 -2.86 -1.40
CA ARG A 47 8.25 -3.91 -1.91
C ARG A 47 8.86 -5.31 -1.85
N ASN A 48 10.16 -5.39 -2.12
CA ASN A 48 10.95 -6.61 -1.98
C ASN A 48 11.14 -7.08 -0.53
N SER A 49 10.80 -6.26 0.46
CA SER A 49 10.87 -6.60 1.89
C SER A 49 9.49 -6.88 2.49
N GLY A 50 8.47 -7.14 1.66
CA GLY A 50 7.11 -7.48 2.11
C GLY A 50 6.20 -6.29 2.40
N PHE A 51 6.58 -5.07 1.99
CA PHE A 51 5.76 -3.87 2.16
C PHE A 51 5.00 -3.49 0.88
N GLY A 52 3.91 -2.74 1.03
CA GLY A 52 3.24 -2.14 -0.12
C GLY A 52 2.46 -3.12 -1.00
N LEU A 53 2.22 -4.34 -0.52
CA LEU A 53 1.28 -5.25 -1.17
C LEU A 53 -0.12 -4.62 -1.12
N VAL A 54 -0.81 -4.65 -2.25
CA VAL A 54 -2.18 -4.17 -2.39
C VAL A 54 -2.98 -5.20 -3.17
N GLU A 55 -4.22 -5.39 -2.79
CA GLU A 55 -5.14 -6.34 -3.41
C GLU A 55 -6.45 -5.62 -3.73
N GLN A 56 -7.10 -6.07 -4.82
CA GLN A 56 -8.42 -5.57 -5.14
C GLN A 56 -9.45 -6.26 -4.23
N VAL A 57 -10.17 -5.46 -3.45
CA VAL A 57 -11.31 -5.95 -2.66
C VAL A 57 -12.52 -6.06 -3.60
N VAL A 58 -13.17 -7.23 -3.60
CA VAL A 58 -14.37 -7.54 -4.40
C VAL A 58 -15.63 -7.14 -3.63
#